data_AF-A0A6G3ME40-F1
#
_entry.id   AF-A0A6G3ME40-F1
#
_cell.length_a   1.000
_cell.length_b   1.000
_cell.length_c   1.000
_cell.angle_alpha   90.00
_cell.angle_beta   90.00
_cell.angle_gamma   90.00
#
_symmetry.space_group_name_H-M   'P 1'
#
loop_
_entity.id
_entity.type
_entity.pdbx_description
1 polymer ?
#
loop_
_entity_poly.entity_id
_entity_poly.type
_entity_poly.pdbx_seq_one_letter_code
_entity_poly.pdbx_strand_id
1 'polypeptide(L)'
;FSMNKNQLNHYLNPECAMKHIIEKEGWSYQEQMIKILTNPNYDPKLSTKTPLNLPVTAVYNPAHYLGSVSEKYYQMLLNFTKNEEGNSVVSGKYPSLKWQCNVQNFVKLMLLKYIRCLCTPGEAVGVLSGQSVGEPSTQMTLNTFHFAGRGEMNVTLGIPRLRELFLVGGDNIKTPSISIDIKPSASAFEEAKKLSSKLNPIPLSKLLSSFDVAMEYDAASNTKFFKQKCRICLNFISKSQLKKFNVRIKVLDDFIQNTFVKKLAVEISKKSRLRSPVFIIFFPLFKVDSF
;
A
#
# COMPACT_ATOMS: atom_id res chain seq x y z
N PHE A 1 -13.69 -32.95 -0.59
CA PHE A 1 -12.58 -33.62 -1.29
C PHE A 1 -12.54 -35.09 -0.87
N SER A 2 -13.28 -35.96 -1.56
CA SER A 2 -13.50 -37.36 -1.15
C SER A 2 -13.02 -38.35 -2.21
N MET A 3 -11.83 -38.14 -2.78
CA MET A 3 -11.26 -39.16 -3.67
C MET A 3 -10.52 -40.20 -2.84
N ASN A 4 -10.96 -41.46 -2.92
CA ASN A 4 -10.28 -42.59 -2.31
C ASN A 4 -8.99 -42.94 -3.07
N LYS A 5 -8.06 -43.68 -2.43
CA LYS A 5 -6.77 -44.11 -3.03
C LYS A 5 -6.91 -44.66 -4.45
N ASN A 6 -7.88 -45.54 -4.67
CA ASN A 6 -8.10 -46.17 -5.97
C ASN A 6 -8.59 -45.16 -7.01
N GLN A 7 -9.42 -44.19 -6.61
CA GLN A 7 -9.88 -43.12 -7.50
C GLN A 7 -8.75 -42.18 -7.87
N LEU A 8 -7.87 -41.84 -6.92
CA LEU A 8 -6.72 -40.97 -7.19
C LEU A 8 -5.67 -41.67 -8.05
N ASN A 9 -5.38 -42.95 -7.78
CA ASN A 9 -4.48 -43.77 -8.60
C ASN A 9 -5.04 -43.97 -10.01
N HIS A 10 -6.33 -44.25 -10.15
CA HIS A 10 -6.97 -44.38 -11.46
C HIS A 10 -7.00 -43.05 -12.21
N TYR A 11 -7.30 -41.95 -11.52
CA TYR A 11 -7.37 -40.62 -12.11
C TYR A 11 -6.01 -40.14 -12.60
N LEU A 12 -4.96 -40.30 -11.78
CA LEU A 12 -3.60 -39.86 -12.11
C LEU A 12 -2.89 -40.84 -13.06
N ASN A 13 -3.20 -42.14 -12.96
CA ASN A 13 -2.56 -43.26 -13.66
C ASN A 13 -1.01 -43.13 -13.73
N PRO A 14 -0.34 -43.22 -12.56
CA PRO A 14 1.08 -42.92 -12.45
C PRO A 14 1.96 -43.84 -13.32
N GLU A 15 1.59 -45.11 -13.51
CA GLU A 15 2.37 -46.06 -14.31
C GLU A 15 2.48 -45.65 -15.78
N CYS A 16 1.40 -45.14 -16.37
CA CYS A 16 1.43 -44.61 -17.73
C CYS A 16 2.15 -43.25 -17.79
N ALA A 17 1.91 -42.38 -16.81
CA ALA A 17 2.50 -41.04 -16.79
C ALA A 17 4.03 -41.08 -16.66
N MET A 18 4.58 -41.93 -15.78
CA MET A 18 6.03 -42.02 -15.56
C MET A 18 6.82 -42.50 -16.78
N LYS A 19 6.19 -43.14 -17.76
CA LYS A 19 6.88 -43.53 -19.02
C LYS A 19 7.30 -42.32 -19.86
N HIS A 20 6.65 -41.18 -19.68
CA HIS A 20 6.84 -39.98 -20.49
C HIS A 20 7.41 -38.79 -19.70
N ILE A 21 7.65 -38.96 -18.40
CA ILE A 21 8.12 -37.92 -17.49
C ILE A 21 9.54 -38.25 -17.03
N ILE A 22 10.42 -37.25 -17.01
CA ILE A 22 11.80 -37.38 -16.56
C ILE A 22 11.85 -37.20 -15.03
N GLU A 23 12.22 -38.25 -14.29
CA GLU A 23 12.16 -38.22 -12.82
C GLU A 23 13.33 -37.50 -12.12
N LYS A 24 14.57 -37.73 -12.59
CA LYS A 24 15.77 -37.48 -11.75
C LYS A 24 16.29 -36.05 -11.79
N GLU A 25 16.29 -35.41 -12.95
CA GLU A 25 16.96 -34.12 -13.18
C GLU A 25 16.29 -32.97 -12.43
N GLY A 26 14.97 -32.80 -12.64
CA GLY A 26 14.18 -31.75 -11.98
C GLY A 26 14.17 -31.92 -10.45
N TRP A 27 14.03 -33.16 -9.99
CA TRP A 27 14.05 -33.48 -8.56
C TRP A 27 15.40 -33.17 -7.90
N SER A 28 16.51 -33.59 -8.51
CA SER A 28 17.85 -33.36 -7.95
C SER A 28 18.16 -31.86 -7.84
N TYR A 29 17.80 -31.09 -8.87
CA TYR A 29 17.97 -29.65 -8.87
C TYR A 29 17.07 -28.96 -7.81
N GLN A 30 15.84 -29.44 -7.62
CA GLN A 30 14.92 -28.95 -6.58
C GLN A 30 15.48 -29.14 -5.16
N GLU A 31 16.07 -30.30 -4.87
CA GLU A 31 16.71 -30.55 -3.58
C GLU A 31 17.92 -29.63 -3.33
N GLN A 32 18.72 -29.38 -4.38
CA GLN A 32 19.85 -28.44 -4.30
C GLN A 32 19.36 -27.01 -4.04
N MET A 33 18.32 -26.56 -4.74
CA MET A 33 17.75 -25.22 -4.56
C MET A 33 17.24 -25.00 -3.15
N ILE A 34 16.55 -25.98 -2.58
CA ILE A 34 16.03 -25.84 -1.22
C ILE A 34 17.12 -25.79 -0.19
N LYS A 35 18.18 -26.61 -0.32
CA LYS A 35 19.34 -26.53 0.58
C LYS A 35 19.92 -25.11 0.61
N ILE A 36 20.02 -24.47 -0.55
CA ILE A 36 20.48 -23.08 -0.68
C ILE A 36 19.50 -22.12 -0.01
N LEU A 37 18.20 -22.22 -0.30
CA LEU A 37 17.18 -21.34 0.26
C LEU A 37 16.99 -21.49 1.77
N THR A 38 17.25 -22.67 2.34
CA THR A 38 17.16 -22.91 3.78
C THR A 38 18.42 -22.48 4.54
N ASN A 39 19.47 -22.07 3.84
CA ASN A 39 20.71 -21.62 4.48
C ASN A 39 20.46 -20.25 5.16
N PRO A 40 20.64 -20.12 6.49
CA PRO A 40 20.39 -18.87 7.21
C PRO A 40 21.28 -17.70 6.75
N ASN A 41 22.42 -18.00 6.10
CA ASN A 41 23.34 -17.00 5.59
C ASN A 41 23.02 -16.54 4.16
N TYR A 42 21.99 -17.12 3.52
CA TYR A 42 21.59 -16.76 2.17
C TYR A 42 20.38 -15.84 2.18
N ASP A 43 20.59 -14.56 1.85
CA ASP A 43 19.50 -13.63 1.56
C ASP A 43 19.40 -13.41 0.03
N PRO A 44 18.31 -13.88 -0.61
CA PRO A 44 18.09 -13.71 -2.05
C PRO A 44 18.10 -12.24 -2.51
N LYS A 45 17.82 -11.28 -1.61
CA LYS A 45 17.76 -9.84 -1.94
C LYS A 45 19.10 -9.13 -1.79
N LEU A 46 20.05 -9.69 -1.03
CA LEU A 46 21.37 -9.09 -0.76
C LEU A 46 22.52 -9.78 -1.51
N SER A 47 22.30 -10.98 -2.06
CA SER A 47 23.33 -11.74 -2.76
C SER A 47 23.64 -11.15 -4.14
N THR A 48 24.70 -10.36 -4.23
CA THR A 48 25.23 -9.77 -5.48
C THR A 48 26.40 -10.56 -6.08
N LYS A 49 26.89 -11.61 -5.40
CA LYS A 49 28.21 -12.21 -5.66
C LYS A 49 28.21 -13.59 -6.32
N THR A 50 27.06 -14.25 -6.44
CA THR A 50 26.93 -15.56 -7.12
C THR A 50 25.87 -15.45 -8.20
N PRO A 51 26.01 -16.14 -9.35
CA PRO A 51 24.88 -16.26 -10.26
C PRO A 51 23.70 -16.80 -9.45
N LEU A 52 22.62 -16.02 -9.39
CA LEU A 52 21.42 -16.39 -8.67
C LEU A 52 20.93 -17.69 -9.32
N ASN A 53 20.98 -18.82 -8.60
CA ASN A 53 20.50 -20.06 -9.17
C ASN A 53 19.01 -19.89 -9.51
N LEU A 54 18.68 -20.16 -10.76
CA LEU A 54 17.33 -19.93 -11.26
C LEU A 54 16.34 -20.89 -10.57
N PRO A 55 15.10 -20.45 -10.33
CA PRO A 55 14.00 -21.33 -9.93
C PRO A 55 13.92 -22.58 -10.81
N VAL A 56 13.52 -23.70 -10.23
CA VAL A 56 13.50 -24.98 -10.95
C VAL A 56 12.57 -24.95 -12.16
N THR A 57 11.45 -24.25 -12.04
CA THR A 57 10.48 -24.03 -13.11
C THR A 57 11.00 -23.18 -14.27
N ALA A 58 12.09 -22.43 -14.07
CA ALA A 58 12.75 -21.67 -15.12
C ALA A 58 13.80 -22.50 -15.87
N VAL A 59 14.38 -23.52 -15.23
CA VAL A 59 15.39 -24.41 -15.84
C VAL A 59 14.73 -25.61 -16.51
N TYR A 60 13.76 -26.21 -15.84
CA TYR A 60 13.10 -27.44 -16.27
C TYR A 60 11.62 -27.20 -16.51
N ASN A 61 11.12 -27.66 -17.65
CA ASN A 61 9.70 -27.56 -17.98
C ASN A 61 8.84 -28.34 -16.96
N PRO A 62 7.92 -27.68 -16.23
CA PRO A 62 7.04 -28.32 -15.26
C PRO A 62 6.19 -29.47 -15.82
N ALA A 63 5.90 -29.47 -17.12
CA ALA A 63 5.09 -30.53 -17.74
C ALA A 63 5.85 -31.84 -17.98
N HIS A 64 7.18 -31.78 -18.13
CA HIS A 64 8.00 -32.93 -18.52
C HIS A 64 8.92 -33.45 -17.41
N TYR A 65 9.32 -32.58 -16.47
CA TYR A 65 10.27 -32.92 -15.42
C TYR A 65 9.58 -33.05 -14.08
N LEU A 66 9.63 -34.26 -13.51
CA LEU A 66 9.12 -34.48 -12.15
C LEU A 66 9.98 -33.68 -11.16
N GLY A 67 9.31 -32.99 -10.24
CA GLY A 67 9.99 -32.14 -9.26
C GLY A 67 10.23 -30.70 -9.73
N SER A 68 9.96 -30.37 -11.00
CA SER A 68 9.88 -28.98 -11.44
C SER A 68 8.56 -28.35 -10.99
N VAL A 69 8.58 -27.84 -9.76
CA VAL A 69 7.44 -27.23 -9.08
C VAL A 69 7.87 -25.94 -8.40
N SER A 70 6.92 -25.11 -8.01
CA SER A 70 7.26 -23.90 -7.24
C SER A 70 7.89 -24.24 -5.89
N GLU A 71 8.88 -23.46 -5.48
CA GLU A 71 9.65 -23.67 -4.25
C GLU A 71 8.73 -23.62 -3.03
N LYS A 72 7.75 -22.70 -3.04
CA LYS A 72 6.74 -22.58 -1.99
C LYS A 72 5.91 -23.86 -1.87
N TYR A 73 5.49 -24.45 -3.00
CA TYR A 73 4.71 -25.69 -2.99
C TYR A 73 5.54 -26.85 -2.43
N TYR A 74 6.79 -26.99 -2.87
CA TYR A 74 7.67 -28.04 -2.37
C TYR A 74 8.00 -27.86 -0.89
N GLN A 75 8.24 -26.64 -0.41
CA GLN A 75 8.43 -26.36 1.01
C GLN A 75 7.18 -26.73 1.84
N MET A 76 5.99 -26.42 1.34
CA MET A 76 4.74 -26.86 1.98
C MET A 76 4.63 -28.40 2.03
N LEU A 77 5.00 -29.07 0.94
CA LEU A 77 5.01 -30.54 0.86
C LEU A 77 6.00 -31.15 1.87
N LEU A 78 7.23 -30.63 1.95
CA LEU A 78 8.22 -31.06 2.94
C LEU A 78 7.73 -30.79 4.36
N ASN A 79 7.20 -29.61 4.64
CA ASN A 79 6.68 -29.27 5.97
C ASN A 79 5.53 -30.20 6.38
N PHE A 80 4.72 -30.63 5.43
CA PHE A 80 3.67 -31.61 5.67
C PHE A 80 4.25 -33.00 6.01
N THR A 81 5.34 -33.43 5.36
CA THR A 81 5.96 -34.74 5.57
C THR A 81 7.00 -34.79 6.69
N LYS A 82 7.46 -33.64 7.22
CA LYS A 82 8.57 -33.54 8.20
C LYS A 82 8.35 -34.29 9.51
N ASN A 83 7.09 -34.42 9.95
CA ASN A 83 6.76 -35.01 11.24
C ASN A 83 6.36 -36.50 11.14
N GLU A 84 6.52 -37.11 9.97
CA GLU A 84 6.04 -38.46 9.69
C GLU A 84 7.22 -39.36 9.31
N GLU A 85 7.77 -40.06 10.31
CA GLU A 85 8.80 -41.07 10.13
C GLU A 85 8.11 -42.44 10.00
N GLY A 86 8.14 -43.04 8.80
CA GLY A 86 7.64 -44.41 8.58
C GLY A 86 6.73 -44.62 7.35
N ASN A 87 6.21 -45.83 7.23
CA ASN A 87 5.46 -46.34 6.05
C ASN A 87 4.06 -45.72 5.83
N SER A 88 3.64 -44.73 6.63
CA SER A 88 2.31 -44.13 6.52
C SER A 88 2.34 -42.63 6.74
N VAL A 89 2.02 -41.89 5.68
CA VAL A 89 1.59 -40.50 5.79
C VAL A 89 0.28 -40.49 6.60
N VAL A 90 0.09 -39.55 7.53
CA VAL A 90 -1.09 -39.38 8.41
C VAL A 90 -1.29 -40.42 9.55
N SER A 91 -0.23 -40.93 10.19
CA SER A 91 -0.45 -41.72 11.42
C SER A 91 -1.02 -40.83 12.55
N GLY A 92 -2.33 -40.94 12.81
CA GLY A 92 -3.00 -40.34 13.98
C GLY A 92 -3.81 -39.05 13.75
N LYS A 93 -3.70 -38.35 12.61
CA LYS A 93 -4.51 -37.13 12.34
C LYS A 93 -5.90 -37.41 11.76
N TYR A 94 -6.06 -38.51 11.01
CA TYR A 94 -7.34 -38.96 10.45
C TYR A 94 -7.51 -40.47 10.65
N PRO A 95 -7.75 -40.95 11.89
CA PRO A 95 -7.84 -42.37 12.20
C PRO A 95 -8.96 -43.13 11.45
N SER A 96 -9.93 -42.41 10.88
CA SER A 96 -11.00 -42.96 10.04
C SER A 96 -10.54 -43.31 8.62
N LEU A 97 -9.41 -42.78 8.14
CA LEU A 97 -8.89 -43.03 6.80
C LEU A 97 -7.89 -44.20 6.83
N LYS A 98 -8.27 -45.35 6.24
CA LYS A 98 -7.42 -46.54 6.06
C LYS A 98 -6.26 -46.34 5.06
N TRP A 99 -5.77 -45.12 4.88
CA TRP A 99 -4.76 -44.82 3.86
C TRP A 99 -3.37 -44.82 4.49
N GLN A 100 -2.68 -45.96 4.34
CA GLN A 100 -1.25 -46.06 4.61
C GLN A 100 -0.50 -45.94 3.29
N CYS A 101 0.13 -44.79 3.06
CA CYS A 101 1.01 -44.58 1.92
C CYS A 101 2.40 -44.20 2.42
N ASN A 102 3.42 -44.83 1.84
CA ASN A 102 4.80 -44.43 2.08
C ASN A 102 4.98 -42.96 1.68
N VAL A 103 5.69 -42.19 2.51
CA VAL A 103 6.06 -40.79 2.28
C VAL A 103 6.60 -40.56 0.87
N GLN A 104 7.51 -41.41 0.38
CA GLN A 104 8.09 -41.28 -0.95
C GLN A 104 7.04 -41.39 -2.07
N ASN A 105 6.12 -42.34 -1.95
CA ASN A 105 5.04 -42.54 -2.92
C ASN A 105 4.04 -41.37 -2.88
N PHE A 106 3.76 -40.83 -1.69
CA PHE A 106 2.91 -39.66 -1.56
C PHE A 106 3.53 -38.43 -2.22
N VAL A 107 4.82 -38.16 -1.98
CA VAL A 107 5.52 -37.02 -2.59
C VAL A 107 5.48 -37.16 -4.12
N LYS A 108 5.80 -38.34 -4.67
CA LYS A 108 5.69 -38.59 -6.12
C LYS A 108 4.27 -38.35 -6.64
N LEU A 109 3.26 -38.83 -5.93
CA LEU A 109 1.85 -38.65 -6.30
C LEU A 109 1.43 -37.17 -6.32
N MET A 110 1.88 -36.39 -5.34
CA MET A 110 1.59 -34.97 -5.24
C MET A 110 2.28 -34.16 -6.35
N LEU A 111 3.51 -34.53 -6.72
CA LEU A 111 4.20 -33.93 -7.86
C LEU A 111 3.50 -34.26 -9.18
N LEU A 112 3.05 -35.51 -9.37
CA LEU A 112 2.23 -35.87 -10.54
C LEU A 112 0.91 -35.09 -10.58
N LYS A 113 0.27 -34.89 -9.42
CA LYS A 113 -0.92 -34.05 -9.31
C LYS A 113 -0.61 -32.62 -9.73
N TYR A 114 0.53 -32.07 -9.33
CA TYR A 114 0.97 -30.73 -9.72
C TYR A 114 1.07 -30.59 -11.25
N ILE A 115 1.72 -31.55 -11.92
CA ILE A 115 1.85 -31.58 -13.39
C ILE A 115 0.46 -31.54 -14.06
N ARG A 116 -0.51 -32.29 -13.52
CA ARG A 116 -1.87 -32.32 -14.05
C ARG A 116 -2.72 -31.09 -13.76
N CYS A 117 -2.26 -30.22 -12.85
CA CYS A 117 -2.91 -28.96 -12.52
C CYS A 117 -2.28 -27.76 -13.25
N LEU A 118 -1.35 -28.01 -14.17
CA LEU A 118 -0.78 -26.96 -15.03
C LEU A 118 -1.84 -26.43 -15.99
N CYS A 119 -1.74 -25.14 -16.30
CA CYS A 119 -2.57 -24.51 -17.32
C CYS A 119 -2.25 -25.10 -18.69
N THR A 120 -3.29 -25.38 -19.48
CA THR A 120 -3.17 -25.92 -20.83
C THR A 120 -2.59 -24.88 -21.79
N PRO A 121 -1.62 -25.27 -22.65
CA PRO A 121 -1.16 -24.38 -23.72
C PRO A 121 -2.32 -23.97 -24.63
N GLY A 122 -2.41 -22.67 -24.95
CA GLY A 122 -3.49 -22.11 -25.76
C GLY A 122 -4.70 -21.60 -24.94
N GLU A 123 -4.69 -21.75 -23.62
CA GLU A 123 -5.73 -21.18 -22.76
C GLU A 123 -5.76 -19.64 -22.88
N ALA A 124 -6.95 -19.05 -22.98
CA ALA A 124 -7.14 -17.61 -23.13
C ALA A 124 -6.98 -16.85 -21.81
N VAL A 125 -5.80 -16.97 -21.17
CA VAL A 125 -5.50 -16.41 -19.85
C VAL A 125 -5.72 -14.89 -19.77
N GLY A 126 -5.53 -14.16 -20.87
CA GLY A 126 -5.80 -12.72 -20.92
C GLY A 126 -7.28 -12.38 -20.77
N VAL A 127 -8.17 -13.11 -21.45
CA VAL A 127 -9.62 -12.93 -21.36
C VAL A 127 -10.12 -13.36 -19.98
N LEU A 128 -9.66 -14.50 -19.48
CA LEU A 128 -9.98 -14.98 -18.12
C LEU A 128 -9.52 -14.00 -17.05
N SER A 129 -8.32 -13.40 -17.20
CA SER A 129 -7.82 -12.38 -16.28
C SER A 129 -8.69 -11.13 -16.32
N GLY A 130 -9.08 -10.66 -17.51
CA GLY A 130 -10.00 -9.53 -17.67
C GLY A 130 -11.36 -9.78 -17.02
N GLN A 131 -11.97 -10.95 -17.24
CA GLN A 131 -13.25 -11.33 -16.66
C GLN A 131 -13.18 -11.48 -15.14
N SER A 132 -12.14 -12.15 -14.63
CA SER A 132 -11.97 -12.38 -13.18
C SER A 132 -11.75 -11.10 -12.38
N VAL A 133 -11.30 -10.01 -12.99
CA VAL A 133 -11.28 -8.68 -12.37
C VAL A 133 -12.58 -7.93 -12.65
N GLY A 134 -13.07 -7.95 -13.89
CA GLY A 134 -14.22 -7.16 -14.36
C GLY A 134 -15.54 -7.56 -13.72
N GLU A 135 -15.86 -8.86 -13.69
CA GLU A 135 -17.12 -9.37 -13.13
C GLU A 135 -17.29 -9.01 -11.64
N PRO A 136 -16.35 -9.33 -10.73
CA PRO A 136 -16.50 -8.94 -9.32
C PRO A 136 -16.42 -7.43 -9.11
N SER A 137 -15.77 -6.67 -10.00
CA SER A 137 -15.76 -5.20 -9.92
C SER A 137 -17.17 -4.61 -9.97
N THR A 138 -18.08 -5.22 -10.75
CA THR A 138 -19.48 -4.78 -10.79
C THR A 138 -20.15 -4.87 -9.42
N GLN A 139 -19.85 -5.93 -8.65
CA GLN A 139 -20.36 -6.13 -7.29
C GLN A 139 -19.75 -5.14 -6.28
N MET A 140 -18.52 -4.67 -6.50
CA MET A 140 -17.89 -3.67 -5.63
C MET A 140 -18.62 -2.32 -5.64
N THR A 141 -19.33 -2.00 -6.72
CA THR A 141 -20.08 -0.74 -6.85
C THR A 141 -21.14 -0.60 -5.77
N LEU A 142 -21.87 -1.66 -5.46
CA LEU A 142 -22.96 -1.65 -4.47
C LEU A 142 -22.43 -1.66 -3.02
N ASN A 143 -21.32 -2.36 -2.76
CA ASN A 143 -20.72 -2.42 -1.43
C ASN A 143 -20.07 -1.09 -1.01
N THR A 144 -19.59 -0.28 -1.96
CA THR A 144 -18.86 0.96 -1.65
C THR A 144 -19.79 2.08 -1.12
N PHE A 145 -21.07 2.10 -1.50
CA PHE A 145 -22.02 3.13 -1.01
C PHE A 145 -22.38 2.96 0.47
N HIS A 146 -22.45 1.73 0.98
CA HIS A 146 -22.72 1.48 2.40
C HIS A 146 -21.52 1.79 3.31
N PHE A 147 -20.29 1.62 2.81
CA PHE A 147 -19.07 1.98 3.54
C PHE A 147 -18.70 3.46 3.40
N ALA A 148 -18.97 4.11 2.24
CA ALA A 148 -18.74 5.54 2.05
C ALA A 148 -19.58 6.43 2.99
N GLY A 149 -20.70 5.91 3.51
CA GLY A 149 -21.53 6.58 4.52
C GLY A 149 -20.97 6.51 5.96
N ARG A 150 -19.98 5.64 6.23
CA ARG A 150 -19.21 5.66 7.47
C ARG A 150 -17.88 6.34 7.17
N GLY A 151 -17.68 7.57 7.64
CA GLY A 151 -16.54 8.44 7.30
C GLY A 151 -15.13 7.98 7.71
N GLU A 152 -14.86 6.68 7.72
CA GLU A 152 -13.61 6.07 8.19
C GLU A 152 -12.58 5.85 7.07
N MET A 153 -12.95 5.93 5.78
CA MET A 153 -12.01 5.73 4.67
C MET A 153 -12.05 6.87 3.64
N ASN A 154 -11.21 7.88 3.87
CA ASN A 154 -10.94 8.99 2.93
C ASN A 154 -9.95 8.59 1.81
N VAL A 155 -10.06 7.36 1.29
CA VAL A 155 -9.23 6.86 0.19
C VAL A 155 -10.16 6.55 -0.98
N THR A 156 -9.74 6.78 -2.22
CA THR A 156 -10.47 6.30 -3.40
C THR A 156 -10.63 4.77 -3.32
N LEU A 157 -11.85 4.27 -3.17
CA LEU A 157 -12.18 2.84 -3.08
C LEU A 157 -13.00 2.38 -4.28
N GLY A 158 -13.01 1.07 -4.51
CA GLY A 158 -13.87 0.41 -5.52
C GLY A 158 -13.50 0.71 -6.97
N ILE A 159 -14.51 0.77 -7.84
CA ILE A 159 -14.34 1.02 -9.29
C ILE A 159 -13.56 2.32 -9.60
N PRO A 160 -13.81 3.46 -8.92
CA PRO A 160 -13.04 4.67 -9.17
C PRO A 160 -11.52 4.48 -9.06
N ARG A 161 -11.05 3.70 -8.09
CA ARG A 161 -9.62 3.41 -7.92
C ARG A 161 -9.11 2.43 -8.97
N LEU A 162 -9.90 1.42 -9.33
CA LEU A 162 -9.56 0.49 -10.41
C LEU A 162 -9.39 1.23 -11.74
N ARG A 163 -10.28 2.17 -12.06
CA ARG A 163 -10.18 3.01 -13.27
C ARG A 163 -8.91 3.86 -13.26
N GLU A 164 -8.58 4.46 -12.12
CA GLU A 164 -7.36 5.26 -11.97
C GLU A 164 -6.09 4.44 -12.24
N LEU A 165 -6.03 3.21 -11.69
CA LEU A 165 -4.87 2.31 -11.82
C LEU A 165 -4.73 1.69 -13.22
N PHE A 166 -5.83 1.22 -13.81
CA PHE A 166 -5.79 0.44 -15.06
C PHE A 166 -6.03 1.26 -16.33
N LEU A 167 -6.86 2.30 -16.27
CA LEU A 167 -7.35 2.98 -17.48
C LEU A 167 -6.77 4.36 -17.69
N VAL A 168 -6.54 5.12 -16.61
CA VAL A 168 -6.09 6.52 -16.70
C VAL A 168 -4.57 6.61 -16.58
N GLY A 169 -3.95 5.82 -15.69
CA GLY A 169 -2.48 5.75 -15.57
C GLY A 169 -1.82 7.12 -15.38
N GLY A 170 -2.48 8.05 -14.68
CA GLY A 170 -2.08 9.44 -14.62
C GLY A 170 -1.19 9.77 -13.41
N ASP A 171 -0.29 10.74 -13.59
CA ASP A 171 0.59 11.27 -12.53
C ASP A 171 -0.20 11.93 -11.37
N ASN A 172 -1.43 12.37 -11.65
CA ASN A 172 -2.27 13.12 -10.72
C ASN A 172 -3.36 12.24 -10.12
N ILE A 173 -2.98 11.40 -9.15
CA ILE A 173 -3.94 10.59 -8.38
C ILE A 173 -4.75 11.45 -7.41
N LYS A 174 -6.04 11.13 -7.22
CA LYS A 174 -6.97 11.97 -6.42
C LYS A 174 -6.62 11.99 -4.93
N THR A 175 -6.24 10.84 -4.37
CA THR A 175 -5.88 10.70 -2.95
C THR A 175 -4.50 10.03 -2.84
N PRO A 176 -3.39 10.76 -3.05
CA PRO A 176 -2.05 10.22 -2.86
C PRO A 176 -1.79 9.93 -1.38
N SER A 177 -1.21 8.76 -1.12
CA SER A 177 -0.83 8.33 0.23
C SER A 177 0.58 7.77 0.23
N ILE A 178 1.36 8.08 1.28
CA ILE A 178 2.71 7.57 1.48
C ILE A 178 2.75 6.81 2.80
N SER A 179 3.27 5.59 2.76
CA SER A 179 3.57 4.80 3.97
C SER A 179 5.06 4.94 4.29
N ILE A 180 5.38 5.27 5.54
CA ILE A 180 6.75 5.45 6.00
C ILE A 180 7.03 4.39 7.06
N ASP A 181 7.92 3.45 6.75
CA ASP A 181 8.34 2.42 7.68
C ASP A 181 9.39 2.99 8.65
N ILE A 182 9.15 2.78 9.95
CA ILE A 182 10.02 3.28 11.01
C ILE A 182 10.79 2.09 11.60
N LYS A 183 12.09 2.28 11.80
CA LYS A 183 12.95 1.24 12.39
C LYS A 183 12.46 0.90 13.82
N PRO A 184 12.39 -0.40 14.18
CA PRO A 184 11.97 -0.79 15.51
C PRO A 184 12.95 -0.28 16.56
N SER A 185 12.45 0.51 17.51
CA SER A 185 13.16 1.08 18.65
C SER A 185 12.17 1.21 19.81
N ALA A 186 12.66 1.20 21.06
CA ALA A 186 11.82 1.43 22.25
C ALA A 186 11.08 2.78 22.18
N SER A 187 11.66 3.78 21.51
CA SER A 187 11.09 5.13 21.30
C SER A 187 10.35 5.32 19.97
N ALA A 188 10.21 4.27 19.15
CA ALA A 188 9.75 4.40 17.76
C ALA A 188 8.37 5.08 17.63
N PHE A 189 7.44 4.78 18.55
CA PHE A 189 6.10 5.39 18.54
C PHE A 189 6.13 6.90 18.83
N GLU A 190 6.94 7.34 19.78
CA GLU A 190 7.07 8.77 20.10
C GLU A 190 7.76 9.54 18.98
N GLU A 191 8.78 8.95 18.38
CA GLU A 191 9.49 9.52 17.23
C GLU A 191 8.57 9.62 16.01
N ALA A 192 7.75 8.59 15.75
CA ALA A 192 6.72 8.59 14.72
C ALA A 192 5.75 9.76 14.90
N LYS A 193 5.27 9.97 16.14
CA LYS A 193 4.35 11.06 16.46
C LYS A 193 5.00 12.43 16.27
N LYS A 194 6.25 12.60 16.71
CA LYS A 194 7.02 13.84 16.51
C LYS A 194 7.25 14.12 15.02
N LEU A 195 7.55 13.10 14.23
CA LEU A 195 7.72 13.20 12.79
C LEU A 195 6.41 13.58 12.09
N SER A 196 5.30 12.91 12.45
CA SER A 196 3.97 13.21 11.92
C SER A 196 3.58 14.67 12.15
N SER A 197 3.82 15.22 13.35
CA SER A 197 3.58 16.63 13.64
C SER A 197 4.45 17.60 12.82
N LYS A 198 5.65 17.19 12.40
CA LYS A 198 6.53 18.03 11.56
C LYS A 198 6.15 18.01 10.08
N LEU A 199 5.68 16.86 9.58
CA LEU A 199 5.30 16.68 8.17
C LEU A 199 3.92 17.25 7.86
N ASN A 200 3.00 17.22 8.82
CA ASN A 200 1.64 17.70 8.61
C ASN A 200 1.62 19.22 8.44
N PRO A 201 1.12 19.75 7.30
CA PRO A 201 0.99 21.17 7.11
C PRO A 201 -0.03 21.76 8.09
N ILE A 202 0.34 22.89 8.69
CA ILE A 202 -0.49 23.55 9.69
C ILE A 202 -1.07 24.80 9.04
N PRO A 203 -2.37 24.81 8.68
CA PRO A 203 -3.00 26.00 8.14
C PRO A 203 -3.05 27.10 9.20
N LEU A 204 -2.85 28.35 8.78
CA LEU A 204 -2.90 29.52 9.68
C LEU A 204 -4.23 29.60 10.44
N SER A 205 -5.33 29.16 9.83
CA SER A 205 -6.65 29.12 10.47
C SER A 205 -6.69 28.28 11.75
N LYS A 206 -5.89 27.22 11.87
CA LYS A 206 -5.80 26.42 13.11
C LYS A 206 -5.04 27.14 14.23
N LEU A 207 -4.27 28.18 13.89
CA LEU A 207 -3.46 28.96 14.83
C LEU A 207 -4.18 30.23 15.31
N LEU A 208 -5.32 30.56 14.72
CA LEU A 208 -6.11 31.74 15.06
C LEU A 208 -7.28 31.36 15.95
N SER A 209 -7.52 32.15 16.99
CA SER A 209 -8.74 32.08 17.82
C SER A 209 -9.86 32.93 17.20
N SER A 210 -9.53 34.14 16.77
CA SER A 210 -10.41 35.03 16.04
C SER A 210 -9.60 36.02 15.20
N PHE A 211 -10.28 36.78 14.34
CA PHE A 211 -9.68 37.94 13.70
C PHE A 211 -10.70 39.06 13.66
N ASP A 212 -10.24 40.27 13.97
CA ASP A 212 -11.07 41.46 13.99
C ASP A 212 -10.68 42.36 12.83
N VAL A 213 -11.67 42.88 12.12
CA VAL A 213 -11.47 43.78 11.00
C VAL A 213 -12.20 45.08 11.31
N ALA A 214 -11.43 46.16 11.46
CA ALA A 214 -11.95 47.51 11.60
C ALA A 214 -11.69 48.29 10.32
N MET A 215 -12.74 48.93 9.81
CA MET A 215 -12.69 49.78 8.62
C MET A 215 -12.88 51.24 9.04
N GLU A 216 -11.89 52.07 8.78
CA GLU A 216 -11.95 53.52 8.96
C GLU A 216 -12.05 54.17 7.57
N TYR A 217 -12.93 55.17 7.45
CA TYR A 217 -13.12 55.93 6.22
C TYR A 217 -12.62 57.35 6.44
N ASP A 218 -11.53 57.72 5.76
CA ASP A 218 -11.06 59.09 5.77
C ASP A 218 -11.83 59.88 4.71
N ALA A 219 -12.78 60.71 5.18
CA ALA A 219 -13.39 61.74 4.36
C ALA A 219 -12.39 62.91 4.22
N ALA A 220 -11.47 62.80 3.27
CA ALA A 220 -10.63 63.95 2.92
C ALA A 220 -11.52 65.02 2.25
N SER A 221 -11.64 66.18 2.89
CA SER A 221 -12.22 67.38 2.30
C SER A 221 -11.55 67.64 0.94
N ASN A 222 -12.37 67.73 -0.12
CA ASN A 222 -12.02 68.12 -1.49
C ASN A 222 -11.33 67.12 -2.44
N THR A 223 -11.37 65.80 -2.23
CA THR A 223 -11.04 64.86 -3.34
C THR A 223 -12.09 63.77 -3.51
N LYS A 224 -12.45 63.44 -4.77
CA LYS A 224 -13.41 62.37 -5.16
C LYS A 224 -12.95 60.94 -4.77
N PHE A 225 -11.94 60.80 -3.92
CA PHE A 225 -11.31 59.54 -3.55
C PHE A 225 -11.45 59.31 -2.04
N PHE A 226 -12.32 58.38 -1.65
CA PHE A 226 -12.39 57.89 -0.27
C PHE A 226 -11.17 57.01 0.00
N LYS A 227 -10.32 57.40 0.96
CA LYS A 227 -9.28 56.49 1.48
C LYS A 227 -9.93 55.59 2.52
N GLN A 228 -9.90 54.28 2.28
CA GLN A 228 -10.37 53.27 3.23
C GLN A 228 -9.16 52.66 3.92
N LYS A 229 -9.10 52.84 5.24
CA LYS A 229 -8.06 52.24 6.07
C LYS A 229 -8.62 50.99 6.72
N CYS A 230 -8.04 49.85 6.39
CA CYS A 230 -8.42 48.55 6.93
C CYS A 230 -7.39 48.12 7.98
N ARG A 231 -7.85 47.91 9.22
CA ARG A 231 -7.05 47.35 10.31
C ARG A 231 -7.49 45.92 10.55
N ILE A 232 -6.56 44.98 10.37
CA ILE A 232 -6.79 43.56 10.59
C ILE A 232 -5.99 43.14 11.82
N CYS A 233 -6.68 42.72 12.87
CA CYS A 233 -6.10 42.17 14.08
C CYS A 233 -6.26 40.65 14.06
N LEU A 234 -5.17 39.91 14.10
CA LEU A 234 -5.17 38.46 14.16
C LEU A 234 -4.97 38.02 15.61
N ASN A 235 -5.98 37.40 16.22
CA ASN A 235 -5.90 36.90 17.58
C ASN A 235 -5.46 35.43 17.52
N PHE A 236 -4.31 35.13 18.12
CA PHE A 236 -3.73 33.78 18.11
C PHE A 236 -4.15 32.98 19.35
N ILE A 237 -4.15 31.65 19.20
CA ILE A 237 -4.22 30.75 20.35
C ILE A 237 -3.02 30.91 21.29
N SER A 238 -3.21 30.48 22.55
CA SER A 238 -2.23 30.68 23.62
C SER A 238 -0.87 30.02 23.33
N LYS A 239 0.20 30.57 23.92
CA LYS A 239 1.58 30.06 23.77
C LYS A 239 1.72 28.57 24.11
N SER A 240 0.97 28.08 25.10
CA SER A 240 0.99 26.66 25.50
C SER A 240 0.36 25.76 24.43
N GLN A 241 -0.67 26.24 23.72
CA GLN A 241 -1.29 25.52 22.61
C GLN A 241 -0.43 25.58 21.34
N LEU A 242 0.23 26.71 21.07
CA LEU A 242 1.19 26.83 19.96
C LEU A 242 2.37 25.85 20.09
N LYS A 243 2.86 25.61 21.31
CA LYS A 243 3.91 24.59 21.57
C LYS A 243 3.48 23.18 21.18
N LYS A 244 2.19 22.83 21.27
CA LYS A 244 1.68 21.50 20.85
C LYS A 244 1.83 21.26 19.35
N PHE A 245 1.75 22.33 18.56
CA PHE A 245 1.92 22.31 17.12
C PHE A 245 3.40 22.36 16.69
N ASN A 246 4.34 22.47 17.64
CA ASN A 246 5.78 22.56 17.38
C ASN A 246 6.16 23.73 16.45
N VAL A 247 5.37 24.82 16.47
CA VAL A 247 5.60 26.02 15.65
C VAL A 247 6.42 27.04 16.44
N ARG A 248 7.44 27.61 15.80
CA ARG A 248 8.24 28.71 16.35
C ARG A 248 7.62 30.05 15.97
N ILE A 249 7.62 31.02 16.89
CA ILE A 249 7.05 32.37 16.67
C ILE A 249 7.71 33.08 15.49
N LYS A 250 9.04 32.97 15.34
CA LYS A 250 9.77 33.56 14.20
C LYS A 250 9.24 33.07 12.85
N VAL A 251 9.01 31.76 12.73
CA VAL A 251 8.49 31.16 11.49
C VAL A 251 7.07 31.64 11.18
N LEU A 252 6.26 31.86 12.23
CA LEU A 252 4.91 32.40 12.08
C LEU A 252 4.94 33.86 11.60
N ASP A 253 5.81 34.68 12.19
CA ASP A 253 5.98 36.08 11.78
C ASP A 253 6.47 36.18 10.33
N ASP A 254 7.51 35.41 9.97
CA ASP A 254 8.02 35.32 8.61
C ASP A 254 6.92 34.89 7.61
N PHE A 255 6.08 33.93 8.00
CA PHE A 255 4.97 33.47 7.17
C PHE A 255 3.90 34.56 6.99
N ILE A 256 3.57 35.29 8.04
CA ILE A 256 2.56 36.36 7.99
C ILE A 256 3.06 37.48 7.06
N GLN A 257 4.28 37.96 7.27
CA GLN A 257 4.86 39.07 6.50
C GLN A 257 5.08 38.68 5.03
N ASN A 258 5.72 37.53 4.78
CA ASN A 258 6.18 37.18 3.43
C ASN A 258 5.14 36.45 2.60
N THR A 259 4.19 35.73 3.22
CA THR A 259 3.22 34.90 2.50
C THR A 259 1.79 35.39 2.66
N PHE A 260 1.32 35.58 3.90
CA PHE A 260 -0.09 35.92 4.15
C PHE A 260 -0.45 37.33 3.63
N VAL A 261 0.33 38.35 4.01
CA VAL A 261 0.08 39.74 3.60
C VAL A 261 0.15 39.87 2.06
N LYS A 262 1.12 39.21 1.42
CA LYS A 262 1.22 39.21 -0.06
C LYS A 262 -0.01 38.57 -0.72
N LYS A 263 -0.44 37.40 -0.24
CA LYS A 263 -1.65 36.74 -0.76
C LYS A 263 -2.90 37.57 -0.54
N LEU A 264 -3.04 38.18 0.64
CA LEU A 264 -4.18 39.03 0.95
C LEU A 264 -4.21 40.29 0.06
N ALA A 265 -3.07 40.96 -0.12
CA ALA A 265 -2.98 42.12 -1.00
C ALA A 265 -3.35 41.77 -2.45
N VAL A 266 -2.91 40.61 -2.96
CA VAL A 266 -3.30 40.11 -4.28
C VAL A 266 -4.82 39.90 -4.36
N GLU A 267 -5.43 39.24 -3.40
CA GLU A 267 -6.88 38.98 -3.41
C GLU A 267 -7.70 40.27 -3.27
N ILE A 268 -7.26 41.24 -2.47
CA ILE A 268 -7.94 42.54 -2.38
C ILE A 268 -7.77 43.33 -3.68
N SER A 269 -6.61 43.28 -4.34
CA SER A 269 -6.40 43.92 -5.64
C SER A 269 -7.31 43.34 -6.73
N LYS A 270 -7.52 42.01 -6.73
CA LYS A 270 -8.46 41.35 -7.66
C LYS A 270 -9.90 41.80 -7.43
N LYS A 271 -10.33 41.91 -6.16
CA LYS A 271 -11.69 42.32 -5.80
C LYS A 271 -11.94 43.83 -5.96
N SER A 272 -10.95 44.69 -5.71
CA SER A 272 -11.05 46.15 -5.86
C SER A 272 -11.00 46.62 -7.32
N ARG A 273 -10.38 45.87 -8.24
CA ARG A 273 -10.50 46.14 -9.69
C ARG A 273 -11.96 46.14 -10.19
N LEU A 274 -12.90 45.53 -9.45
CA LEU A 274 -14.33 45.59 -9.73
C LEU A 274 -15.04 46.80 -9.09
N ARG A 275 -14.46 47.45 -8.06
CA ARG A 275 -15.01 48.61 -7.35
C ARG A 275 -13.88 49.46 -6.73
N SER A 276 -13.53 50.57 -7.40
CA SER A 276 -12.68 51.73 -7.00
C SER A 276 -11.30 51.47 -6.33
N PRO A 277 -10.31 52.37 -6.49
CA PRO A 277 -8.96 52.14 -5.97
C PRO A 277 -8.92 52.24 -4.44
N VAL A 278 -8.79 51.09 -3.77
CA VAL A 278 -8.57 50.99 -2.32
C VAL A 278 -7.07 51.04 -2.04
N PHE A 279 -6.60 52.12 -1.42
CA PHE A 279 -5.22 52.21 -0.91
C PHE A 279 -5.16 51.63 0.50
N ILE A 280 -4.58 50.43 0.65
CA ILE A 280 -4.45 49.75 1.94
C ILE A 280 -3.09 50.05 2.53
N ILE A 281 -3.06 50.83 3.60
CA ILE A 281 -1.88 51.00 4.43
C ILE A 281 -1.89 49.88 5.47
N PHE A 282 -1.03 48.87 5.26
CA PHE A 282 -0.79 47.82 6.24
C PHE A 282 0.10 48.38 7.35
N PHE A 283 -0.48 48.65 8.53
CA PHE A 283 0.31 48.72 9.75
C PHE A 283 0.31 47.32 10.37
N PRO A 284 1.45 46.62 10.43
CA PRO A 284 1.56 45.40 11.22
C PRO A 284 1.57 45.82 12.69
N LEU A 285 0.41 46.18 13.23
CA LEU A 285 0.21 46.25 14.67
C LEU A 285 0.04 44.82 15.15
N PHE A 286 1.17 44.11 15.24
CA PHE A 286 1.30 42.95 16.09
C PHE A 286 1.11 43.41 17.54
N LYS A 287 -0.15 43.50 17.95
CA LYS A 287 -0.46 43.28 19.36
C LYS A 287 -0.30 41.79 19.60
N VAL A 288 0.96 41.37 19.78
CA VAL A 288 1.24 40.29 20.73
C VAL A 288 0.94 40.89 22.09
N ASP A 289 -0.34 41.12 22.38
CA ASP A 289 -0.77 41.65 23.67
C ASP A 289 -0.27 40.65 24.71
N SER A 290 0.65 41.12 25.56
CA SER A 290 1.32 40.44 26.66
C SER A 290 2.18 39.22 26.31
N PHE A 291 3.50 39.44 26.33
CA PHE A 291 4.44 38.36 26.61
C PHE A 291 4.27 37.86 28.05
#